data_AF-B2JUV8-F1
#
_entry.id   AF-B2JUV8-F1
#
_cell.length_a   1.000
_cell.length_b   1.000
_cell.length_c   1.000
_cell.angle_alpha   90.00
_cell.angle_beta   90.00
_cell.angle_gamma   90.00
#
_symmetry.space_group_name_H-M   'P 1'
#
loop_
_entity.id
_entity.type
_entity.pdbx_description
1 polymer ?
#
loop_
_entity_poly.entity_id
_entity_poly.type
_entity_poly.pdbx_seq_one_letter_code
_entity_poly.pdbx_strand_id
1 'polypeptide(L)'
;MADGSYVYKGLEVCPLVFPHTPTRAGFAHDYDAGFDAAVRIRERSDNGLEARSRVFRLNVATPFPSAGDARRASTAYGKLLIDGSTQGDTIWDGD
;
A
#
# COMPACT_ATOMS: atom_id res chain seq x y z
N MET A 1 13.35 8.71 9.13
CA MET A 1 12.76 8.40 7.81
C MET A 1 11.27 8.50 7.99
N ALA A 2 10.61 9.47 7.36
CA ALA A 2 9.16 9.62 7.52
C ALA A 2 8.49 8.35 6.99
N ASP A 3 7.92 7.56 7.90
CA ASP A 3 6.92 6.54 7.58
C ASP A 3 5.94 7.27 6.66
N GLY A 4 5.89 6.89 5.38
CA GLY A 4 5.21 7.67 4.33
C GLY A 4 3.69 7.65 4.46
N SER A 5 3.19 7.45 5.67
CA SER A 5 1.80 7.27 6.04
C SER A 5 1.12 8.62 6.28
N TYR A 6 -0.15 8.70 5.89
CA TYR A 6 -0.97 9.89 6.07
C TYR A 6 -2.39 9.49 6.47
N VAL A 7 -3.09 10.38 7.16
CA VAL A 7 -4.48 10.13 7.57
C VAL A 7 -5.44 10.59 6.48
N TYR A 8 -6.37 9.74 6.09
CA TYR A 8 -7.44 10.01 5.14
C TYR A 8 -8.78 9.51 5.71
N LYS A 9 -9.76 10.41 5.85
CA LYS A 9 -11.09 10.11 6.45
C LYS A 9 -11.03 9.36 7.79
N GLY A 10 -10.04 9.66 8.62
CA GLY A 10 -9.87 9.04 9.94
C GLY A 10 -9.13 7.70 9.95
N LEU A 11 -8.77 7.17 8.77
CA LEU A 11 -7.95 5.97 8.62
C LEU A 11 -6.52 6.35 8.25
N GLU A 12 -5.56 5.58 8.69
CA GLU A 12 -4.15 5.77 8.35
C GLU A 12 -3.77 4.96 7.10
N VAL A 13 -3.19 5.63 6.11
CA VAL A 13 -2.84 5.07 4.81
C VAL A 13 -1.32 5.01 4.69
N CYS A 14 -0.75 3.80 4.63
CA CYS A 14 0.69 3.59 4.47
C CYS A 14 0.97 3.00 3.08
N PRO A 15 1.49 3.79 2.11
CA PRO A 15 1.93 3.27 0.83
C PRO A 15 3.19 2.41 1.02
N LEU A 16 3.19 1.23 0.42
CA LEU A 16 4.27 0.25 0.44
C LEU A 16 4.76 0.04 -0.99
N VAL A 17 6.06 0.21 -1.22
CA VAL A 17 6.68 0.02 -2.54
C VAL A 17 7.84 -0.95 -2.38
N PHE A 18 7.90 -1.95 -3.24
CA PHE A 18 8.94 -2.98 -3.20
C PHE A 18 9.32 -3.41 -4.61
N PRO A 19 10.56 -3.88 -4.84
CA PRO A 19 10.97 -4.39 -6.15
C PRO A 19 10.11 -5.61 -6.54
N HIS A 20 9.73 -5.68 -7.81
CA HIS A 20 8.88 -6.76 -8.34
C HIS A 20 9.58 -8.13 -8.24
N THR A 21 10.88 -8.16 -8.58
CA THR A 21 11.70 -9.37 -8.47
C THR A 21 12.63 -9.26 -7.26
N PRO A 22 12.64 -10.25 -6.36
CA PRO A 22 13.61 -10.27 -5.27
C PRO A 22 15.01 -10.39 -5.86
N THR A 23 15.92 -9.51 -5.44
CA THR A 23 17.32 -9.51 -5.89
C THR A 23 17.93 -10.88 -5.69
N ARG A 24 18.23 -11.59 -6.79
CA ARG A 24 18.99 -12.83 -6.72
C ARG A 24 20.41 -12.48 -6.26
N ALA A 25 20.89 -13.15 -5.22
CA ALA A 25 22.24 -12.93 -4.70
C ALA A 25 23.27 -13.13 -5.82
N GLY A 26 24.00 -12.06 -6.17
CA GLY A 26 25.11 -12.10 -7.14
C GLY A 26 24.88 -11.40 -8.49
N PHE A 27 23.69 -10.85 -8.77
CA PHE A 27 23.46 -10.04 -9.96
C PHE A 27 23.14 -8.58 -9.60
N ALA A 28 23.60 -7.64 -10.42
CA ALA A 28 23.26 -6.22 -10.29
C ALA A 28 21.74 -6.10 -10.30
N HIS A 29 21.19 -5.24 -9.43
CA HIS A 29 19.76 -4.98 -9.32
C HIS A 29 19.11 -4.89 -10.70
N ASP A 30 18.26 -5.87 -11.04
CA ASP A 30 17.39 -5.79 -12.22
C ASP A 30 16.29 -4.76 -11.95
N TYR A 31 16.67 -3.47 -11.98
CA TYR A 31 15.73 -2.36 -11.96
C TYR A 31 14.81 -2.36 -13.20
N ASP A 32 15.11 -3.19 -14.20
CA ASP A 32 14.27 -3.46 -15.38
C ASP A 32 12.98 -4.21 -15.03
N ALA A 33 13.01 -5.05 -13.98
CA ALA A 33 11.83 -5.81 -13.55
C ALA A 33 10.73 -4.93 -12.93
N GLY A 34 11.03 -3.65 -12.63
CA GLY A 34 10.09 -2.69 -12.08
C GLY A 34 9.76 -2.90 -10.59
N PHE A 35 8.71 -2.19 -10.14
CA PHE A 35 8.29 -2.11 -8.75
C PHE A 35 6.83 -2.56 -8.61
N ASP A 36 6.56 -3.30 -7.56
CA ASP A 36 5.21 -3.56 -7.10
C ASP A 36 4.82 -2.54 -6.02
N ALA A 37 3.51 -2.39 -5.86
CA ALA A 37 2.92 -1.49 -4.89
C ALA A 37 1.88 -2.21 -4.04
N ALA A 38 1.81 -1.85 -2.78
CA ALA A 38 0.72 -2.18 -1.88
C ALA A 38 0.38 -0.97 -1.01
N VAL A 39 -0.74 -1.02 -0.33
CA VAL A 39 -1.14 -0.01 0.65
C VAL A 39 -1.65 -0.71 1.90
N ARG A 40 -1.13 -0.32 3.06
CA ARG A 40 -1.67 -0.75 4.35
C ARG A 40 -2.62 0.31 4.86
N ILE A 41 -3.87 -0.07 5.12
CA ILE A 41 -4.84 0.77 5.80
C ILE A 41 -4.88 0.33 7.26
N ARG A 42 -4.82 1.28 8.19
CA ARG A 42 -4.92 1.05 9.63
C ARG A 42 -6.01 1.92 10.22
N GLU A 43 -6.74 1.39 11.19
CA GLU A 43 -7.54 2.24 12.06
C GLU A 43 -6.62 3.12 12.91
N ARG A 44 -7.08 4.32 13.21
CA ARG A 44 -6.41 5.18 14.18
C ARG A 44 -6.77 4.67 15.57
N SER A 45 -5.88 3.90 16.19
CA SER A 45 -6.05 3.50 17.59
C SER A 45 -5.62 4.65 18.49
N ASP A 46 -6.60 5.38 19.04
CA ASP A 46 -6.35 6.44 20.02
C ASP A 46 -6.05 5.85 21.42
N ASN A 47 -6.32 4.55 21.65
CA ASN A 47 -6.27 3.92 22.98
C ASN A 47 -5.21 2.81 23.14
N GLY A 48 -4.27 2.66 22.21
CA GLY A 48 -3.18 1.68 22.33
C GLY A 48 -3.61 0.21 22.21
N LEU A 49 -4.87 -0.05 21.84
CA LEU A 49 -5.29 -1.38 21.35
C LEU A 49 -4.72 -1.62 19.95
N GLU A 50 -4.48 -2.89 19.60
CA GLU A 50 -4.17 -3.32 18.23
C GLU A 50 -5.22 -2.75 17.26
N ALA A 51 -4.85 -1.71 16.52
CA ALA A 51 -5.73 -1.12 15.51
C ALA A 51 -5.90 -2.12 14.38
N ARG A 52 -7.13 -2.34 13.88
CA ARG A 52 -7.31 -3.22 12.72
C ARG A 52 -6.47 -2.66 11.58
N SER A 53 -5.73 -3.55 10.94
CA SER A 53 -4.92 -3.19 9.79
C SER A 53 -5.04 -4.24 8.71
N ARG A 54 -5.05 -3.78 7.46
CA ARG A 54 -5.12 -4.65 6.29
C ARG A 54 -4.24 -4.12 5.19
N VAL A 55 -3.54 -5.03 4.53
CA VAL A 55 -2.67 -4.71 3.39
C VAL A 55 -3.41 -5.09 2.12
N PHE A 56 -3.52 -4.13 1.20
CA PHE A 56 -4.10 -4.31 -0.11
C PHE A 56 -3.00 -4.17 -1.14
N ARG A 57 -2.73 -5.23 -1.88
CA ARG A 57 -1.75 -5.22 -2.96
C ARG A 57 -2.38 -4.66 -4.22
N LEU A 58 -1.65 -3.82 -4.95
CA LEU A 58 -2.12 -3.31 -6.24
C LEU A 58 -1.85 -4.41 -7.27
N ASN A 59 -2.92 -5.03 -7.78
CA ASN A 59 -2.82 -6.05 -8.81
C ASN A 59 -2.75 -5.36 -10.19
N VAL A 60 -1.54 -4.94 -10.57
CA VAL A 60 -1.27 -4.34 -11.88
C VAL A 60 -0.76 -5.40 -12.85
N ALA A 61 -1.21 -5.34 -14.11
CA ALA A 61 -0.78 -6.28 -15.14
C ALA A 61 0.72 -6.16 -15.48
N THR A 62 1.29 -4.96 -15.28
CA THR A 62 2.70 -4.66 -15.49
C THR A 62 3.24 -3.92 -14.28
N PRO A 63 4.44 -4.26 -13.80
CA PRO A 63 5.07 -3.56 -12.67
C PRO A 63 5.37 -2.10 -13.03
N PHE A 64 5.44 -1.26 -12.00
CA PHE A 64 5.71 0.16 -12.17
C PHE A 64 7.17 0.39 -12.60
N PRO A 65 7.45 1.30 -13.54
CA PRO A 65 8.81 1.56 -14.02
C PRO A 65 9.69 2.27 -12.97
N SER A 66 9.09 2.78 -11.90
CA SER A 66 9.80 3.53 -10.87
C SER A 66 9.07 3.47 -9.52
N ALA A 67 9.84 3.49 -8.44
CA ALA A 67 9.30 3.52 -7.08
C ALA A 67 8.38 4.73 -6.83
N GLY A 68 8.63 5.85 -7.50
CA GLY A 68 7.78 7.04 -7.45
C GLY A 68 6.37 6.79 -8.03
N ASP A 69 6.29 6.10 -9.18
CA ASP A 69 5.01 5.71 -9.77
C ASP A 69 4.25 4.71 -8.90
N ALA A 70 4.94 3.68 -8.40
CA ALA A 70 4.38 2.73 -7.44
C ALA A 70 3.83 3.43 -6.18
N ARG A 71 4.53 4.44 -5.67
CA ARG A 71 4.09 5.22 -4.50
C ARG A 71 2.86 6.06 -4.80
N ARG A 72 2.81 6.71 -5.96
CA ARG A 72 1.63 7.49 -6.38
C ARG A 72 0.42 6.58 -6.58
N ALA A 73 0.62 5.43 -7.21
CA ALA A 73 -0.43 4.44 -7.42
C ALA A 73 -0.96 3.88 -6.10
N SER A 74 -0.10 3.46 -5.18
CA SER A 74 -0.52 2.98 -3.85
C SER A 74 -1.26 4.05 -3.05
N THR A 75 -0.82 5.31 -3.15
CA THR A 75 -1.51 6.46 -2.52
C THR A 75 -2.91 6.64 -3.10
N ALA A 76 -3.06 6.61 -4.43
CA ALA A 76 -4.36 6.77 -5.10
C ALA A 76 -5.28 5.58 -4.80
N TYR A 77 -4.75 4.36 -4.82
CA TYR A 77 -5.51 3.15 -4.52
C TYR A 77 -6.01 3.13 -3.07
N GLY A 78 -5.18 3.56 -2.11
CA GLY A 78 -5.62 3.69 -0.71
C GLY A 78 -6.81 4.64 -0.55
N LYS A 79 -6.81 5.77 -1.25
CA LYS A 79 -7.96 6.70 -1.25
C LYS A 79 -9.20 6.06 -1.86
N LEU A 80 -9.06 5.38 -3.00
CA LEU A 80 -10.15 4.68 -3.67
C LEU A 80 -10.79 3.61 -2.78
N LEU A 81 -9.98 2.82 -2.06
CA LEU A 81 -10.47 1.82 -1.11
C LEU A 81 -11.30 2.46 0.00
N ILE A 82 -10.80 3.55 0.59
CA ILE A 82 -11.50 4.26 1.66
C ILE A 82 -12.78 4.92 1.14
N ASP A 83 -12.74 5.55 -0.03
CA ASP A 83 -13.92 6.16 -0.67
C ASP A 83 -14.99 5.11 -1.03
N GLY A 84 -14.59 3.96 -1.56
CA GLY A 84 -15.49 2.85 -1.88
C GLY A 84 -16.10 2.16 -0.66
N SER A 85 -15.46 2.30 0.50
CA SER A 85 -15.87 1.62 1.74
C SER A 85 -16.61 2.50 2.73
N THR A 86 -17.14 3.64 2.25
CA THR A 86 -17.96 4.58 3.05
C THR A 86 -19.20 3.92 3.68
N GLN A 87 -19.48 2.64 3.37
CA GLN A 87 -20.48 1.80 4.02
C GLN A 87 -19.86 0.90 5.12
N GLY A 88 -18.99 1.46 5.97
CA GLY A 88 -18.67 1.01 7.33
C GLY A 88 -17.85 -0.27 7.53
N ASP A 89 -18.09 -1.33 6.76
CA ASP A 89 -17.62 -2.68 7.12
C ASP A 89 -16.78 -3.37 6.04
N THR A 90 -16.90 -2.93 4.78
CA THR A 90 -16.35 -3.67 3.63
C THR A 90 -14.84 -3.66 3.51
N ILE A 91 -14.10 -2.68 4.08
CA ILE A 91 -12.63 -2.73 4.04
C ILE A 91 -12.06 -3.90 4.85
N TRP A 92 -12.76 -4.31 5.91
CA TRP A 92 -12.28 -5.34 6.82
C TRP A 92 -12.80 -6.74 6.45
N ASP A 93 -13.92 -6.80 5.73
CA ASP A 93 -14.48 -8.05 5.20
C ASP A 93 -13.57 -8.62 4.11
N GLY A 94 -12.96 -9.76 4.40
CA GLY A 94 -12.07 -10.45 3.49
C GLY A 94 -12.80 -11.57 2.76
N ASP A 95 -13.08 -11.35 1.48
CA ASP A 95 -13.35 -12.44 0.53
C ASP A 95 -12.09 -13.28 0.30
#